data_AF-A0A7C4LW76-F1
#
_entry.id   AF-A0A7C4LW76-F1
#
_cell.length_a   1.000
_cell.length_b   1.000
_cell.length_c   1.000
_cell.angle_alpha   90.00
_cell.angle_beta   90.00
_cell.angle_gamma   90.00
#
_symmetry.space_group_name_H-M   'P 1'
#
loop_
_entity.id
_entity.type
_entity.pdbx_description
1 polymer ?
#
loop_
_entity_poly.entity_id
_entity_poly.type
_entity_poly.pdbx_seq_one_letter_code
_entity_poly.pdbx_strand_id
1 'polypeptide(L)'
;MKRNGSWARFLLVFALLPFLVAVVGKKPIPQMQEVIDAFADRAKRAAVLEKYADPGVVPPELTKCEMAKPVIQKTEEKGGLTVYTVESRVEECKDSPAAKGTVRIFSLGWKGGRIKSFAWGGPKGGKVEY
;
A
#
# COMPACT_ATOMS: atom_id res chain seq x y z
N MET A 1 63.08 18.44 13.64
CA MET A 1 62.09 19.09 12.76
C MET A 1 60.90 18.16 12.54
N LYS A 2 59.71 18.64 12.94
CA LYS A 2 58.33 18.29 12.59
C LYS A 2 58.10 17.36 11.36
N ARG A 3 57.32 16.28 11.52
CA ARG A 3 55.98 16.12 10.90
C ARG A 3 55.23 14.87 11.38
N ASN A 4 54.08 15.15 11.99
CA ASN A 4 53.02 14.24 12.40
C ASN A 4 52.33 13.60 11.18
N GLY A 5 51.72 12.43 11.38
CA GLY A 5 50.88 11.79 10.35
C GLY A 5 50.09 10.57 10.83
N SER A 6 49.58 10.57 12.07
CA SER A 6 48.56 9.61 12.53
C SER A 6 47.22 9.86 11.81
N TRP A 7 47.14 9.49 10.53
CA TRP A 7 45.97 9.72 9.68
C TRP A 7 45.29 8.42 9.21
N ALA A 8 45.82 7.26 9.59
CA ALA A 8 45.28 5.97 9.13
C ALA A 8 44.35 5.27 10.13
N ARG A 9 44.20 5.78 11.36
CA ARG A 9 43.43 5.10 12.43
C ARG A 9 42.04 5.67 12.71
N PHE A 10 41.66 6.79 12.07
CA PHE A 10 40.33 7.38 12.25
C PHE A 10 39.34 7.10 11.11
N LEU A 11 39.75 6.41 10.04
CA LEU A 11 38.89 6.12 8.88
C LEU A 11 38.11 4.80 8.98
N LEU A 12 38.28 4.03 10.06
CA LEU A 12 37.71 2.68 10.19
C LEU A 12 36.54 2.55 11.18
N VAL A 13 35.95 3.65 11.63
CA VAL A 13 34.82 3.62 12.60
C VAL A 13 33.47 4.01 11.99
N PHE A 14 33.42 4.54 10.76
CA PHE A 14 32.16 5.00 10.14
C PHE A 14 31.48 4.00 9.20
N ALA A 15 32.05 2.82 8.96
CA ALA A 15 31.53 1.86 7.97
C ALA A 15 30.56 0.79 8.54
N LEU A 16 30.19 0.87 9.82
CA LEU A 16 29.34 -0.12 10.49
C LEU A 16 28.15 0.50 11.23
N LEU A 17 27.53 1.52 10.64
CA LEU A 17 26.13 1.81 10.92
C LEU A 17 25.33 1.39 9.67
N PRO A 18 24.97 0.10 9.51
CA PRO A 18 23.82 -0.20 8.68
C PRO A 18 22.67 0.56 9.33
N PHE A 19 22.29 1.62 8.63
CA PHE A 19 21.13 2.44 8.81
C PHE A 19 19.94 1.49 9.04
N LEU A 20 19.68 1.17 10.31
CA LEU A 20 18.41 0.60 10.75
C LEU A 20 17.40 1.72 10.53
N VAL A 21 16.99 1.89 9.27
CA VAL A 21 15.74 2.55 8.95
C VAL A 21 14.71 1.66 9.59
N ALA A 22 14.36 2.02 10.82
CA ALA A 22 13.19 1.50 11.47
C ALA A 22 12.05 1.70 10.47
N VAL A 23 11.54 0.59 9.93
CA VAL A 23 10.30 0.55 9.16
C VAL A 23 9.17 0.79 10.16
N VAL A 24 9.13 1.99 10.74
CA VAL A 24 7.95 2.49 11.42
C VAL A 24 7.05 2.93 10.28
N GLY A 25 6.24 1.99 9.79
CA GLY A 25 5.21 2.28 8.81
C GLY A 25 4.38 3.45 9.34
N LYS A 26 4.40 4.58 8.63
CA LYS A 26 3.54 5.72 8.97
C LYS A 26 2.12 5.20 9.09
N LYS A 27 1.47 5.47 10.24
CA LYS A 27 0.05 5.16 10.43
C LYS A 27 -0.73 5.76 9.25
N PRO A 28 -1.70 5.01 8.67
CA PRO A 28 -2.52 5.55 7.60
C PRO A 28 -3.26 6.79 8.06
N ILE A 29 -3.55 7.69 7.13
CA ILE A 29 -4.45 8.81 7.40
C ILE A 29 -5.83 8.27 7.83
N PRO A 30 -6.60 9.00 8.65
CA PRO A 30 -7.88 8.53 9.17
C PRO A 30 -8.86 8.04 8.09
N GLN A 31 -8.89 8.70 6.93
CA GLN A 31 -9.75 8.34 5.80
C GLN A 31 -9.35 6.99 5.19
N MET A 32 -8.04 6.74 5.05
CA MET A 32 -7.54 5.45 4.58
C MET A 32 -7.83 4.35 5.62
N GLN A 33 -7.72 4.66 6.91
CA GLN A 33 -8.07 3.72 7.97
C GLN A 33 -9.54 3.33 7.92
N GLU A 34 -10.46 4.29 7.70
CA GLU A 34 -11.88 4.01 7.49
C GLU A 34 -12.12 3.07 6.29
N VAL A 35 -11.39 3.26 5.19
CA VAL A 35 -11.43 2.34 4.04
C VAL A 35 -11.00 0.94 4.43
N ILE A 36 -9.90 0.78 5.19
CA ILE A 36 -9.39 -0.52 5.65
C ILE A 36 -10.41 -1.22 6.56
N ASP A 37 -11.03 -0.48 7.48
CA ASP A 37 -11.96 -1.06 8.48
C ASP A 37 -13.31 -1.46 7.86
N ALA A 38 -13.77 -0.72 6.85
CA ALA A 38 -14.98 -1.05 6.10
C ALA A 38 -14.76 -2.10 4.99
N PHE A 39 -13.52 -2.39 4.61
CA PHE A 39 -13.21 -3.09 3.36
C PHE A 39 -13.80 -4.51 3.27
N ALA A 40 -13.85 -5.23 4.40
CA ALA A 40 -14.31 -6.62 4.43
C ALA A 40 -15.82 -6.77 4.21
N ASP A 41 -16.58 -5.69 4.38
CA ASP A 41 -18.01 -5.63 4.11
C ASP A 41 -18.22 -4.97 2.76
N ARG A 42 -18.77 -5.71 1.79
CA ARG A 42 -18.93 -5.24 0.41
C ARG A 42 -19.70 -3.92 0.31
N ALA A 43 -20.77 -3.76 1.07
CA ALA A 43 -21.61 -2.57 1.03
C ALA A 43 -20.92 -1.37 1.68
N LYS A 44 -20.30 -1.59 2.85
CA LYS A 44 -19.54 -0.52 3.54
C LYS A 44 -18.34 -0.09 2.71
N ARG A 45 -17.60 -1.03 2.12
CA ARG A 45 -16.49 -0.75 1.22
C ARG A 45 -16.93 0.12 0.04
N ALA A 46 -18.04 -0.22 -0.62
CA ALA A 46 -18.55 0.58 -1.74
C ALA A 46 -18.85 2.02 -1.28
N ALA A 47 -19.57 2.18 -0.16
CA ALA A 47 -19.94 3.49 0.38
C ALA A 47 -18.72 4.35 0.76
N VAL A 48 -17.71 3.79 1.42
CA VAL A 48 -16.50 4.56 1.80
C VAL A 48 -15.64 4.91 0.59
N LEU A 49 -15.57 4.03 -0.41
CA LEU A 49 -14.85 4.33 -1.66
C LEU A 49 -15.54 5.45 -2.42
N GLU A 50 -16.88 5.44 -2.51
CA GLU A 50 -17.66 6.52 -3.13
C GLU A 50 -17.54 7.85 -2.37
N LYS A 51 -17.52 7.80 -1.03
CA LYS A 51 -17.31 8.98 -0.17
C LYS A 51 -15.98 9.69 -0.48
N TYR A 52 -14.92 8.92 -0.71
CA TYR A 52 -13.55 9.46 -0.82
C TYR A 52 -13.01 9.54 -2.25
N ALA A 53 -13.56 8.82 -3.22
CA ALA A 53 -13.13 8.82 -4.60
C ALA A 53 -14.09 9.61 -5.49
N ASP A 54 -13.55 10.30 -6.48
CA ASP A 54 -14.38 10.86 -7.55
C ASP A 54 -14.83 9.72 -8.50
N PRO A 55 -16.00 9.82 -9.16
CA PRO A 55 -16.47 8.80 -10.09
C PRO A 55 -15.41 8.45 -11.15
N GLY A 56 -15.19 7.15 -11.37
CA GLY A 56 -14.22 6.64 -12.34
C GLY A 56 -12.77 6.51 -11.83
N VAL A 57 -12.45 7.01 -10.62
CA VAL A 57 -11.10 6.83 -10.05
C VAL A 57 -10.86 5.40 -9.57
N VAL A 58 -11.84 4.80 -8.89
CA VAL A 58 -11.74 3.43 -8.37
C VAL A 58 -12.58 2.50 -9.26
N PRO A 59 -12.01 1.39 -9.75
CA PRO A 59 -12.74 0.46 -10.60
C PRO A 59 -13.83 -0.30 -9.82
N PRO A 60 -15.01 -0.53 -10.42
CA PRO A 60 -16.09 -1.26 -9.77
C PRO A 60 -15.70 -2.71 -9.43
N GLU A 61 -14.71 -3.29 -10.10
CA GLU A 61 -14.16 -4.62 -9.84
C GLU A 61 -13.67 -4.79 -8.39
N LEU A 62 -13.25 -3.69 -7.76
CA LEU A 62 -12.82 -3.69 -6.36
C LEU A 62 -13.97 -3.92 -5.39
N THR A 63 -15.22 -3.73 -5.81
CA THR A 63 -16.42 -3.88 -4.97
C THR A 63 -17.28 -5.09 -5.31
N LYS A 64 -16.89 -5.89 -6.32
CA LYS A 64 -17.68 -7.05 -6.79
C LYS A 64 -17.53 -8.30 -5.92
N CYS A 65 -16.32 -8.62 -5.49
CA CYS A 65 -16.03 -9.85 -4.74
C CYS A 65 -16.02 -9.61 -3.23
N GLU A 66 -16.36 -10.64 -2.44
CA GLU A 66 -16.09 -10.65 -1.00
C GLU A 66 -14.58 -10.76 -0.78
N MET A 67 -14.02 -9.87 0.02
CA MET A 67 -12.58 -9.77 0.23
C MET A 67 -12.26 -9.62 1.71
N ALA A 68 -11.15 -10.20 2.13
CA ALA A 68 -10.67 -10.06 3.49
C ALA A 68 -10.26 -8.62 3.80
N LYS A 69 -10.18 -8.29 5.09
CA LYS A 69 -9.61 -7.02 5.54
C LYS A 69 -8.19 -6.84 4.95
N PRO A 70 -7.93 -5.75 4.21
CA PRO A 70 -6.66 -5.51 3.55
C PRO A 70 -5.55 -5.18 4.56
N VAL A 71 -4.32 -5.45 4.16
CA VAL A 71 -3.11 -5.02 4.86
C VAL A 71 -2.36 -4.01 4.00
N ILE A 72 -1.90 -2.91 4.62
CA ILE A 72 -1.05 -1.93 3.96
C ILE A 72 0.37 -2.51 3.89
N GLN A 73 0.84 -2.76 2.67
CA GLN A 73 2.18 -3.29 2.40
C GLN A 73 3.22 -2.19 2.32
N LYS A 74 2.85 -1.03 1.76
CA LYS A 74 3.77 0.09 1.53
C LYS A 74 3.02 1.41 1.57
N THR A 75 3.66 2.42 2.15
CA THR A 75 3.22 3.82 2.13
C THR A 75 4.36 4.66 1.55
N GLU A 76 4.10 5.46 0.52
CA GLU A 76 5.10 6.33 -0.09
C GLU A 76 4.48 7.65 -0.59
N GLU A 77 5.30 8.69 -0.69
CA GLU A 77 4.92 9.95 -1.30
C GLU A 77 5.38 9.97 -2.76
N LYS A 78 4.44 10.14 -3.71
CA LYS A 78 4.76 10.16 -5.15
C LYS A 78 3.94 11.23 -5.85
N GLY A 79 4.61 12.20 -6.46
CA GLY A 79 3.94 13.27 -7.21
C GLY A 79 2.97 14.12 -6.36
N GLY A 80 3.25 14.27 -5.06
CA GLY A 80 2.36 14.96 -4.12
C GLY A 80 1.12 14.17 -3.73
N LEU A 81 1.12 12.84 -3.92
CA LEU A 81 0.14 11.90 -3.41
C LEU A 81 0.76 11.04 -2.30
N THR A 82 0.02 10.81 -1.22
CA THR A 82 0.32 9.73 -0.29
C THR A 82 -0.27 8.43 -0.86
N VAL A 83 0.59 7.54 -1.34
CA VAL A 83 0.19 6.28 -1.98
C VAL A 83 0.30 5.12 -1.00
N TYR A 84 -0.83 4.43 -0.79
CA TYR A 84 -0.89 3.18 -0.03
C TYR A 84 -1.01 2.01 -0.99
N THR A 85 -0.04 1.12 -0.98
CA THR A 85 -0.16 -0.19 -1.63
C THR A 85 -0.73 -1.17 -0.62
N VAL A 86 -1.82 -1.80 -0.98
CA VAL A 86 -2.61 -2.69 -0.13
C VAL A 86 -2.73 -4.06 -0.77
N GLU A 87 -2.86 -5.05 0.09
CA GLU A 87 -3.01 -6.45 -0.27
C GLU A 87 -4.25 -7.01 0.42
N SER A 88 -5.12 -7.68 -0.31
CA SER A 88 -6.31 -8.32 0.24
C SER A 88 -6.63 -9.62 -0.51
N ARG A 89 -7.06 -10.62 0.24
CA ARG A 89 -7.46 -11.93 -0.31
C ARG A 89 -8.93 -11.89 -0.74
N VAL A 90 -9.23 -12.54 -1.86
CA VAL A 90 -10.60 -12.80 -2.29
C VAL A 90 -11.13 -14.02 -1.51
N GLU A 91 -12.18 -13.83 -0.74
CA GLU A 91 -12.83 -14.91 0.02
C GLU A 91 -13.90 -15.61 -0.84
N GLU A 92 -14.64 -14.84 -1.62
CA GLU A 92 -15.65 -15.36 -2.54
C GLU A 92 -15.89 -14.38 -3.69
N CYS A 93 -16.13 -14.88 -4.89
CA CYS A 93 -16.58 -14.05 -6.01
C CYS A 93 -17.52 -14.84 -6.91
N LYS A 94 -18.77 -14.39 -7.02
CA LYS A 94 -19.82 -15.09 -7.79
C LYS A 94 -19.49 -15.14 -9.29
N ASP A 95 -19.00 -14.02 -9.82
CA ASP A 95 -18.73 -13.87 -11.25
C ASP A 95 -17.39 -14.50 -11.67
N SER A 96 -16.54 -14.85 -10.70
CA SER A 96 -15.27 -15.56 -10.94
C SER A 96 -14.91 -16.47 -9.77
N PRO A 97 -15.43 -17.72 -9.77
CA PRO A 97 -15.09 -18.71 -8.75
C PRO A 97 -13.59 -19.01 -8.67
N ALA A 98 -12.87 -18.89 -9.79
CA ALA A 98 -11.42 -19.07 -9.87
C ALA A 98 -10.62 -18.02 -9.08
N ALA A 99 -11.22 -16.84 -8.81
CA ALA A 99 -10.59 -15.81 -8.01
C ALA A 99 -10.54 -16.15 -6.50
N LYS A 100 -11.30 -17.13 -6.03
CA LYS A 100 -11.30 -17.51 -4.60
C LYS A 100 -9.91 -17.91 -4.11
N GLY A 101 -9.48 -17.32 -3.00
CA GLY A 101 -8.17 -17.56 -2.41
C GLY A 101 -7.01 -16.79 -3.06
N THR A 102 -7.26 -16.11 -4.19
CA THR A 102 -6.26 -15.25 -4.82
C THR A 102 -6.03 -13.98 -4.00
N VAL A 103 -4.85 -13.39 -4.18
CA VAL A 103 -4.46 -12.15 -3.52
C VAL A 103 -4.48 -11.01 -4.52
N ARG A 104 -5.25 -9.97 -4.23
CA ARG A 104 -5.30 -8.73 -4.99
C ARG A 104 -4.40 -7.70 -4.33
N ILE A 105 -3.46 -7.18 -5.13
CA ILE A 105 -2.61 -6.06 -4.75
C ILE A 105 -3.07 -4.86 -5.55
N PHE A 106 -3.21 -3.71 -4.90
CA PHE A 106 -3.57 -2.45 -5.56
C PHE A 106 -3.06 -1.26 -4.76
N SER A 107 -3.00 -0.11 -5.40
CA SER A 107 -2.53 1.13 -4.79
C SER A 107 -3.60 2.21 -4.83
N LEU A 108 -3.77 2.93 -3.72
CA LEU A 108 -4.64 4.10 -3.59
C LEU A 108 -3.79 5.33 -3.31
N GLY A 109 -3.83 6.31 -4.21
CA GLY A 109 -3.14 7.59 -4.05
C GLY A 109 -4.08 8.64 -3.47
N TRP A 110 -3.68 9.24 -2.36
CA TRP A 110 -4.47 10.21 -1.61
C TRP A 110 -3.90 11.62 -1.73
N LYS A 111 -4.80 12.59 -1.84
CA LYS A 111 -4.48 14.03 -1.75
C LYS A 111 -5.67 14.79 -1.19
N GLY A 112 -5.42 15.61 -0.17
CA GLY A 112 -6.47 16.41 0.46
C GLY A 112 -7.63 15.57 1.02
N GLY A 113 -7.33 14.38 1.58
CA GLY A 113 -8.35 13.48 2.14
C GLY A 113 -9.23 12.78 1.11
N ARG A 114 -8.92 12.87 -0.19
CA ARG A 114 -9.62 12.16 -1.27
C ARG A 114 -8.69 11.19 -1.99
N ILE A 115 -9.27 10.13 -2.55
CA ILE A 115 -8.60 9.19 -3.45
C ILE A 115 -8.54 9.84 -4.83
N LYS A 116 -7.32 10.06 -5.34
CA LYS A 116 -7.06 10.72 -6.62
C LYS A 116 -6.46 9.78 -7.67
N SER A 117 -5.99 8.61 -7.27
CA SER A 117 -5.51 7.60 -8.20
C SER A 117 -5.73 6.19 -7.66
N PHE A 118 -6.00 5.27 -8.56
CA PHE A 118 -6.00 3.84 -8.32
C PHE A 118 -5.07 3.16 -9.31
N ALA A 119 -4.39 2.10 -8.89
CA ALA A 119 -3.67 1.21 -9.79
C ALA A 119 -3.76 -0.23 -9.29
N TRP A 120 -4.02 -1.18 -10.18
CA TRP A 120 -3.80 -2.59 -9.87
C TRP A 120 -2.31 -2.85 -9.73
N GLY A 121 -1.94 -3.61 -8.71
CA GLY A 121 -0.60 -4.15 -8.57
C GLY A 121 -0.39 -5.29 -9.55
N GLY A 122 0.86 -5.51 -9.96
CA GLY A 122 1.23 -6.71 -10.71
C GLY A 122 1.16 -7.97 -9.83
N PRO A 123 1.11 -9.16 -10.43
CA PRO A 123 1.13 -10.42 -9.68
C PRO A 123 2.39 -10.52 -8.83
N LYS A 124 2.24 -10.76 -7.53
CA LYS A 124 3.30 -11.42 -6.76
C LYS A 124 3.27 -12.91 -7.12
N GLY A 125 3.94 -13.28 -8.21
CA GLY A 125 4.36 -14.67 -8.45
C GLY A 125 3.26 -15.74 -8.65
N GLY A 126 2.07 -15.41 -9.17
CA GLY A 126 1.09 -16.44 -9.52
C GLY A 126 -0.26 -15.89 -9.98
N LYS A 127 -0.78 -16.46 -11.08
CA LYS A 127 -2.03 -16.19 -11.83
C LYS A 127 -2.74 -14.86 -11.55
N VAL A 128 -2.65 -13.95 -12.53
CA VAL A 128 -3.55 -12.81 -12.67
C VAL A 128 -4.70 -13.23 -13.55
N GLU A 129 -5.92 -13.17 -13.03
CA GLU A 129 -7.11 -13.03 -13.87
C GLU A 129 -7.63 -11.61 -13.66
N TYR A 130 -7.78 -10.88 -14.77
CA TYR A 130 -8.43 -9.58 -14.84
C TYR A 130 -9.92 -9.78 -15.12
#